data_AF-X1UUZ2-F1
#
_entry.id   AF-X1UUZ2-F1
#
_cell.length_a   1.000
_cell.length_b   1.000
_cell.length_c   1.000
_cell.angle_alpha   90.00
_cell.angle_beta   90.00
_cell.angle_gamma   90.00
#
_symmetry.space_group_name_H-M   'P 1'
#
loop_
_entity.id
_entity.type
_entity.pdbx_description
1 polymer ?
#
loop_
_entity_poly.entity_id
_entity_poly.type
_entity_poly.pdbx_seq_one_letter_code
_entity_poly.pdbx_strand_id
1 'polypeptide(L)'
;TIPRFTINTGLGIIGSPTRKTLIVAAFEGVTVSRSPSIYQARARGTYASPSKVNNLDRVGIVSFGGYDSANFLITSAISSFVNGTTSAGFMPLEIRIETGTSTRTAGVIGK
;
A
#
# COMPACT_ATOMS: atom_id res chain seq x y z
N THR A 1 8.32 -11.72 24.78
CA THR A 1 7.13 -11.26 24.03
C THR A 1 7.56 -10.16 23.09
N ILE A 2 7.30 -10.27 21.79
CA ILE A 2 7.60 -9.18 20.85
C ILE A 2 6.59 -8.06 21.14
N PRO A 3 7.02 -6.84 21.50
CA PRO A 3 6.09 -5.73 21.63
C PRO A 3 5.42 -5.50 20.28
N ARG A 4 4.09 -5.63 20.25
CA ARG A 4 3.28 -5.34 19.08
C ARG A 4 2.42 -4.12 19.38
N PHE A 5 2.46 -3.14 18.48
CA PHE A 5 1.45 -2.11 18.41
C PHE A 5 0.46 -2.52 17.32
N THR A 6 -0.82 -2.66 17.67
CA THR A 6 -1.87 -3.08 16.72
C THR A 6 -2.91 -1.98 16.60
N ILE A 7 -3.13 -1.52 15.38
CA ILE A 7 -4.22 -0.62 15.04
C ILE A 7 -5.19 -1.40 14.14
N ASN A 8 -6.46 -1.44 14.52
CA ASN A 8 -7.52 -2.11 13.75
C ASN A 8 -8.20 -1.19 12.72
N THR A 9 -7.80 0.08 12.68
CA THR A 9 -8.29 1.14 11.79
C THR A 9 -7.11 1.83 11.07
N GLY A 10 -7.24 3.09 10.66
CA GLY A 10 -6.17 3.85 10.00
C GLY A 10 -5.13 4.42 10.97
N LEU A 11 -3.88 4.50 10.52
CA LEU A 11 -2.77 5.20 11.18
C LEU A 11 -2.38 6.41 10.32
N GLY A 12 -2.49 7.63 10.86
CA GLY A 12 -1.95 8.84 10.24
C GLY A 12 -0.67 9.31 10.93
N ILE A 13 0.40 9.56 10.17
CA ILE A 13 1.62 10.24 10.66
C ILE A 13 1.70 11.60 9.98
N ILE A 14 1.31 12.65 10.69
CA ILE A 14 1.26 14.03 10.15
C ILE A 14 2.21 14.88 11.01
N GLY A 15 3.32 15.32 10.42
CA GLY A 15 4.36 16.11 11.11
C GLY A 15 4.19 17.63 11.03
N SER A 16 5.20 18.42 11.44
CA SER A 16 5.27 19.90 11.37
C SER A 16 6.15 20.40 10.19
N PRO A 17 6.28 21.71 9.88
CA PRO A 17 6.69 22.20 8.54
C PRO A 17 8.14 21.94 8.10
N THR A 18 9.01 21.39 8.93
CA THR A 18 10.46 21.40 8.65
C THR A 18 11.00 20.11 8.02
N ARG A 19 10.57 18.91 8.47
CA ARG A 19 10.80 17.61 7.81
C ARG A 19 9.74 16.59 8.25
N LYS A 20 9.24 15.78 7.32
CA LYS A 20 8.33 14.66 7.61
C LYS A 20 8.83 13.39 6.94
N THR A 21 9.26 12.42 7.72
CA THR A 21 9.72 11.11 7.23
C THR A 21 9.21 10.03 8.16
N LEU A 22 8.60 8.99 7.59
CA LEU A 22 8.42 7.73 8.30
C LEU A 22 9.73 6.95 8.23
N ILE A 23 10.28 6.60 9.39
CA ILE A 23 11.47 5.75 9.48
C ILE A 23 11.02 4.35 9.90
N VAL A 24 11.41 3.35 9.12
CA VAL A 24 11.29 1.93 9.48
C VAL A 24 12.70 1.40 9.68
N ALA A 25 13.08 1.21 10.94
CA ALA A 25 14.42 0.76 11.33
C ALA A 25 14.31 -0.42 12.30
N ALA A 26 15.25 -1.34 12.20
CA ALA A 26 15.43 -2.43 13.15
C ALA A 26 16.88 -2.41 13.63
N PHE A 27 17.07 -2.65 14.92
CA PHE A 27 18.37 -2.83 15.55
C PHE A 27 18.34 -4.18 16.25
N GLU A 28 19.32 -5.02 15.99
CA GLU A 28 19.39 -6.37 16.53
C GLU A 28 20.73 -6.57 17.24
N GLY A 29 20.75 -7.45 18.24
CA GLY A 29 22.01 -7.89 18.87
C GLY A 29 22.86 -8.70 17.89
N VAL A 30 24.15 -8.83 18.20
CA VAL A 30 25.27 -9.31 17.34
C VAL A 30 25.10 -10.68 16.65
N THR A 31 23.97 -11.38 16.77
CA THR A 31 23.79 -12.74 16.23
C THR A 31 22.51 -12.99 15.43
N VAL A 32 21.75 -11.97 14.99
CA VAL A 32 20.61 -12.19 14.07
C VAL A 32 20.59 -11.21 12.89
N SER A 33 20.43 -11.75 11.67
CA SER A 33 20.35 -10.99 10.42
C SER A 33 18.91 -10.65 10.05
N ARG A 34 18.20 -9.91 10.92
CA ARG A 34 16.86 -9.41 10.60
C ARG A 34 16.95 -8.00 10.03
N SER A 35 16.20 -7.77 8.95
CA SER A 35 16.12 -6.46 8.29
C SER A 35 14.74 -5.85 8.50
N PRO A 36 14.61 -4.51 8.59
CA PRO A 36 13.30 -3.88 8.52
C PRO A 36 12.62 -4.24 7.20
N SER A 37 11.34 -4.56 7.24
CA SER A 37 10.53 -4.86 6.07
C SER A 37 9.17 -4.18 6.16
N ILE A 38 8.61 -3.87 4.99
CA ILE A 38 7.23 -3.44 4.86
C ILE A 38 6.47 -4.61 4.27
N TYR A 39 5.57 -5.19 5.05
CA TYR A 39 4.72 -6.30 4.63
C TYR A 39 3.29 -5.79 4.43
N GLN A 40 2.81 -5.89 3.19
CA GLN A 40 1.44 -5.59 2.82
C GLN A 40 0.71 -6.89 2.48
N ALA A 41 -0.35 -7.18 3.21
CA ALA A 41 -1.20 -8.33 2.94
C ALA A 41 -2.66 -7.94 3.12
N ARG A 42 -3.52 -8.62 2.37
CA ARG A 42 -4.95 -8.41 2.38
C ARG A 42 -5.67 -9.75 2.37
N ALA A 43 -6.74 -9.83 3.15
CA ALA A 43 -7.81 -10.78 2.98
C ALA A 43 -9.11 -10.03 2.73
N ARG A 44 -10.13 -10.72 2.21
CA ARG A 44 -11.53 -10.28 2.29
C ARG A 44 -12.11 -10.76 3.63
N GLY A 45 -13.37 -10.41 3.91
CA GLY A 45 -14.04 -10.79 5.16
C GLY A 45 -13.63 -9.89 6.33
N THR A 46 -13.62 -10.46 7.54
CA THR A 46 -13.24 -9.74 8.76
C THR A 46 -11.93 -10.29 9.31
N TYR A 47 -11.31 -9.58 10.26
CA TYR A 47 -10.12 -10.07 10.95
C TYR A 47 -10.35 -11.43 11.65
N ALA A 48 -11.55 -11.65 12.19
CA ALA A 48 -11.91 -12.90 12.85
C ALA A 48 -12.31 -14.03 11.89
N SER A 49 -12.72 -13.68 10.66
CA SER A 49 -13.15 -14.64 9.63
C SER A 49 -12.70 -14.16 8.25
N PRO A 50 -11.42 -14.40 7.90
CA PRO A 50 -10.87 -13.97 6.63
C PRO A 50 -11.36 -14.86 5.48
N SER A 51 -11.56 -14.26 4.31
CA SER A 51 -11.85 -14.95 3.06
C SER A 51 -10.83 -14.60 1.98
N LYS A 52 -10.71 -15.48 0.97
CA LYS A 52 -9.71 -15.30 -0.08
C LYS A 52 -9.94 -14.01 -0.88
N VAL A 53 -8.84 -13.40 -1.30
CA VAL A 53 -8.86 -12.37 -2.36
C VAL A 53 -9.09 -13.03 -3.73
N ASN A 54 -9.70 -12.30 -4.64
CA ASN A 54 -10.07 -12.73 -5.98
C ASN A 54 -9.21 -12.04 -7.04
N ASN A 55 -9.26 -12.52 -8.28
CA ASN A 55 -8.59 -11.90 -9.41
C ASN A 55 -8.89 -10.38 -9.47
N LEU A 56 -7.86 -9.58 -9.78
CA LEU A 56 -7.89 -8.12 -9.83
C LEU A 56 -8.08 -7.42 -8.47
N ASP A 57 -8.09 -8.14 -7.34
CA ASP A 57 -8.01 -7.48 -6.05
C ASP A 57 -6.64 -6.83 -5.84
N ARG A 58 -6.63 -5.54 -5.50
CA ARG A 58 -5.42 -4.85 -5.01
C ARG A 58 -5.06 -5.36 -3.61
N VAL A 59 -3.83 -5.83 -3.43
CA VAL A 59 -3.31 -6.39 -2.15
C VAL A 59 -2.58 -5.33 -1.33
N GLY A 60 -1.83 -4.47 -2.00
CA GLY A 60 -1.03 -3.42 -1.38
C GLY A 60 -0.78 -2.26 -2.34
N ILE A 61 -0.46 -1.10 -1.78
CA ILE A 61 -0.14 0.10 -2.55
C ILE A 61 0.84 1.00 -1.80
N VAL A 62 1.76 1.58 -2.55
CA VAL A 62 2.51 2.78 -2.17
C VAL A 62 2.04 3.90 -3.09
N SER A 63 1.31 4.86 -2.52
CA SER A 63 0.69 5.97 -3.26
C SER A 63 1.50 7.24 -3.14
N PHE A 64 1.50 8.04 -4.21
CA PHE A 64 2.11 9.36 -4.26
C PHE A 64 1.09 10.40 -4.70
N GLY A 65 1.07 11.54 -4.02
CA GLY A 65 0.10 12.59 -4.25
C GLY A 65 0.60 13.97 -3.84
N GLY A 66 -0.11 15.00 -4.29
CA GLY A 66 0.20 16.41 -4.05
C GLY A 66 -1.05 17.25 -3.78
N TYR A 67 -0.87 18.43 -3.19
CA TYR A 67 -1.95 19.40 -2.99
C TYR A 67 -2.02 20.34 -4.20
N ASP A 68 -3.19 20.47 -4.82
CA ASP A 68 -3.39 21.30 -6.01
C ASP A 68 -3.89 22.73 -5.72
N SER A 69 -3.83 23.16 -4.46
CA SER A 69 -4.42 24.40 -3.92
C SER A 69 -5.90 24.31 -3.52
N ALA A 70 -6.56 23.18 -3.76
CA ALA A 70 -7.91 22.91 -3.26
C ALA A 70 -8.00 21.55 -2.55
N ASN A 71 -7.38 20.52 -3.11
CA ASN A 71 -7.48 19.14 -2.69
C ASN A 71 -6.11 18.45 -2.69
N PHE A 72 -5.94 17.45 -1.82
CA PHE A 72 -4.87 16.46 -1.97
C PHE A 72 -5.31 15.41 -2.99
N LEU A 73 -4.51 15.24 -4.04
CA LEU A 73 -4.76 14.29 -5.12
C LEU A 73 -3.67 13.22 -5.13
N ILE A 74 -4.08 11.95 -5.13
CA ILE A 74 -3.18 10.82 -5.39
C ILE A 74 -3.17 10.57 -6.90
N THR A 75 -2.01 10.68 -7.53
CA THR A 75 -1.90 10.66 -9.00
C THR A 75 -0.96 9.60 -9.54
N SER A 76 -0.13 8.99 -8.68
CA SER A 76 0.73 7.87 -9.07
C SER A 76 0.88 6.85 -7.93
N ALA A 77 1.25 5.63 -8.28
CA ALA A 77 1.35 4.53 -7.33
C ALA A 77 2.25 3.39 -7.81
N ILE A 78 2.73 2.61 -6.84
CA ILE A 78 3.21 1.23 -7.06
C ILE A 78 2.21 0.31 -6.38
N SER A 79 1.56 -0.55 -7.16
CA SER A 79 0.43 -1.38 -6.70
C SER A 79 0.75 -2.85 -6.86
N SER A 80 0.30 -3.67 -5.91
CA SER A 80 0.26 -5.14 -6.07
C SER A 80 -1.18 -5.61 -6.27
N PHE A 81 -1.40 -6.46 -7.27
CA PHE A 81 -2.71 -7.01 -7.61
C PHE A 81 -2.66 -8.53 -7.71
N VAL A 82 -3.77 -9.18 -7.37
CA VAL A 82 -3.98 -10.59 -7.74
C VAL A 82 -4.15 -10.68 -9.26
N ASN A 83 -3.35 -11.53 -9.90
CA ASN A 83 -3.42 -11.81 -11.32
C ASN A 83 -3.68 -13.30 -11.57
N GLY A 84 -4.95 -13.69 -11.52
CA GLY A 84 -5.42 -15.04 -11.76
C GLY A 84 -6.24 -15.64 -10.61
N THR A 85 -6.47 -16.94 -10.71
CA THR A 85 -7.26 -17.70 -9.73
C THR A 85 -6.44 -17.99 -8.47
N THR A 86 -7.00 -17.70 -7.31
CA THR A 86 -6.39 -17.99 -6.00
C THR A 86 -6.91 -19.31 -5.43
N SER A 87 -6.03 -20.05 -4.77
CA SER A 87 -6.35 -21.28 -4.04
C SER A 87 -5.43 -21.43 -2.82
N ALA A 88 -5.65 -22.47 -2.01
CA ALA A 88 -4.80 -22.75 -0.86
C ALA A 88 -3.34 -22.96 -1.33
N GLY A 89 -2.42 -22.15 -0.80
CA GLY A 89 -1.00 -22.19 -1.17
C GLY A 89 -0.65 -21.54 -2.51
N PHE A 90 -1.61 -20.97 -3.24
CA PHE A 90 -1.39 -20.36 -4.55
C PHE A 90 -1.98 -18.95 -4.62
N MET A 91 -1.09 -17.96 -4.77
CA MET A 91 -1.43 -16.54 -4.78
C MET A 91 -0.64 -15.82 -5.89
N PRO A 92 -1.13 -15.81 -7.13
CA PRO A 92 -0.44 -15.14 -8.22
C PRO A 92 -0.61 -13.62 -8.05
N LEU A 93 0.49 -12.91 -7.85
CA LEU A 93 0.52 -11.46 -7.74
C LEU A 93 1.32 -10.83 -8.89
N GLU A 94 0.89 -9.66 -9.32
CA GLU A 94 1.63 -8.78 -10.21
C GLU A 94 1.90 -7.43 -9.55
N ILE A 95 2.93 -6.74 -10.04
CA ILE A 95 3.24 -5.35 -9.68
C ILE A 95 2.88 -4.45 -10.86
N ARG A 96 2.16 -3.37 -10.58
CA ARG A 96 1.84 -2.31 -11.53
C ARG A 96 2.48 -1.00 -11.08
N ILE A 97 3.09 -0.29 -12.04
CA ILE A 97 3.59 1.07 -11.85
C ILE A 97 2.62 2.00 -12.57
N GLU A 98 1.94 2.85 -11.81
CA GLU A 98 0.89 3.75 -12.28
C GLU A 98 1.40 5.20 -12.21
N THR A 99 1.33 5.94 -13.31
CA THR A 99 1.80 7.33 -13.40
C THR A 99 0.67 8.27 -13.79
N GLY A 100 0.62 9.45 -13.18
CA GLY A 100 -0.32 10.50 -13.52
C GLY A 100 0.00 11.12 -14.89
N THR A 101 -1.02 11.69 -15.53
CA THR A 101 -0.86 12.39 -16.81
C THR A 101 -0.46 13.85 -16.58
N SER A 102 0.51 14.35 -17.35
CA SER A 102 0.84 15.78 -17.38
C SER A 102 -0.11 16.59 -18.27
N THR A 103 -0.87 15.92 -19.12
CA THR A 103 -1.82 16.56 -20.04
C THR A 103 -3.17 16.70 -19.36
N ARG A 104 -3.63 17.95 -19.19
CA ARG A 104 -5.04 18.24 -18.95
C ARG A 104 -5.76 18.07 -20.29
N THR A 105 -6.26 16.88 -20.58
CA THR A 105 -7.04 16.69 -21.81
C THR A 105 -8.34 17.48 -21.67
N ALA A 106 -8.38 18.66 -22.29
CA ALA A 106 -9.61 19.41 -22.50
C ALA A 106 -10.34 18.80 -23.71
N GLY A 107 -11.55 18.28 -23.50
CA GLY A 107 -12.47 17.96 -24.59
C GLY A 107 -12.54 16.48 -24.99
N VAL A 108 -13.70 15.90 -24.67
CA VAL A 108 -14.33 14.68 -25.23
C VAL A 108 -13.59 13.36 -25.00
N ILE A 109 -14.05 12.61 -24.00
CA ILE A 109 -14.04 11.16 -24.10
C ILE A 109 -15.38 10.75 -24.70
N GLY A 110 -15.31 10.28 -25.94
CA GLY A 110 -16.38 9.50 -26.54
C GLY A 110 -16.43 8.14 -25.85
N LYS A 111 -17.60 7.87 -25.26
CA LYS A 111 -18.16 6.60 -24.80
C LYS A 111 -17.40 5.84 -23.70
#